data_AF-A0A948GBK4-F1
#
_entry.id   AF-A0A948GBK4-F1
#
_cell.length_a   1.000
_cell.length_b   1.000
_cell.length_c   1.000
_cell.angle_alpha   90.00
_cell.angle_beta   90.00
_cell.angle_gamma   90.00
#
_symmetry.space_group_name_H-M   'P 1'
#
loop_
_entity.id
_entity.type
_entity.pdbx_description
1 polymer ?
#
loop_
_entity_poly.entity_id
_entity_poly.type
_entity_poly.pdbx_seq_one_letter_code
_entity_poly.pdbx_strand_id
1 'polypeptide(L)'
;MRRLEDVPRGELKDYLGKGWLTHDAMWFYHTCRDSGIQEANRLNREAIRSLAAIEMARARKVLCVEEGELRTWEGLAQFMQDALAMTLPSSIYSRVSFTLVPPNVLHWEWADGECFAYQGMKQLGVIDEYVCGVMFRIECWLENSGIPYTLEPRIEGCIMHRTGHCAGDFTVLI
;
A
#
# COMPACT_ATOMS: atom_id res chain seq x y z
N MET A 1 -12.12 -20.57 25.55
CA MET A 1 -11.36 -19.51 24.84
C MET A 1 -10.13 -20.15 24.25
N ARG A 2 -9.76 -19.83 22.99
CA ARG A 2 -8.48 -20.28 22.41
C ARG A 2 -7.33 -19.54 23.09
N ARG A 3 -6.15 -20.16 23.23
CA ARG A 3 -4.95 -19.46 23.69
C ARG A 3 -4.17 -18.93 22.48
N LEU A 4 -3.25 -18.00 22.71
CA LEU A 4 -2.50 -17.35 21.62
C LEU A 4 -1.68 -18.37 20.81
N GLU A 5 -1.11 -19.37 21.48
CA GLU A 5 -0.37 -20.48 20.86
C GLU A 5 -1.21 -21.31 19.89
N ASP A 6 -2.54 -21.28 20.03
CA ASP A 6 -3.47 -22.01 19.17
C ASP A 6 -3.91 -21.15 17.95
N VAL A 7 -3.47 -19.89 17.84
CA VAL A 7 -3.84 -18.97 16.75
C VAL A 7 -2.85 -19.11 15.59
N PRO A 8 -3.31 -19.50 14.39
CA PRO A 8 -2.45 -19.59 13.22
C PRO A 8 -1.80 -18.25 12.88
N ARG A 9 -0.56 -18.27 12.39
CA ARG A 9 0.19 -17.05 12.03
C ARG A 9 -0.59 -16.13 11.08
N GLY A 10 -1.32 -16.70 10.10
CA GLY A 10 -2.15 -15.93 9.17
C GLY A 10 -3.30 -15.20 9.87
N GLU A 11 -3.96 -15.86 10.82
CA GLU A 11 -5.04 -15.26 11.62
C GLU A 11 -4.51 -14.16 12.54
N LEU A 12 -3.37 -14.41 13.20
CA LEU A 12 -2.70 -13.40 14.04
C LEU A 12 -2.29 -12.17 13.21
N LYS A 13 -1.73 -12.38 12.02
CA LYS A 13 -1.34 -11.31 11.10
C LYS A 13 -2.56 -10.50 10.64
N ASP A 14 -3.66 -11.18 10.32
CA ASP A 14 -4.91 -10.51 9.98
C ASP A 14 -5.45 -9.66 11.13
N TYR A 15 -5.45 -10.19 12.36
CA TYR A 15 -5.91 -9.46 13.53
C TYR A 15 -5.10 -8.17 13.75
N LEU A 16 -3.76 -8.29 13.78
CA LEU A 16 -2.86 -7.15 13.99
C LEU A 16 -2.94 -6.14 12.83
N GLY A 17 -2.91 -6.62 11.59
CA GLY A 17 -2.93 -5.76 10.41
C GLY A 17 -4.27 -5.04 10.24
N LYS A 18 -5.40 -5.71 10.48
CA LYS A 18 -6.72 -5.05 10.47
C LYS A 18 -6.84 -4.03 11.59
N GLY A 19 -6.32 -4.34 12.78
CA GLY A 19 -6.26 -3.37 13.88
C GLY A 19 -5.50 -2.10 13.49
N TRP A 20 -4.34 -2.26 12.86
CA TRP A 20 -3.56 -1.13 12.31
C TRP A 20 -4.32 -0.35 11.25
N LEU A 21 -4.90 -1.01 10.23
CA LEU A 21 -5.66 -0.35 9.17
C LEU A 21 -6.91 0.37 9.70
N THR A 22 -7.59 -0.20 10.69
CA THR A 22 -8.74 0.44 11.33
C THR A 22 -8.31 1.66 12.14
N HIS A 23 -7.20 1.58 12.89
CA HIS A 23 -6.66 2.74 13.58
C HIS A 23 -6.33 3.88 12.60
N ASP A 24 -5.65 3.56 11.50
CA ASP A 24 -5.32 4.51 10.44
C ASP A 24 -6.58 5.16 9.82
N ALA A 25 -7.60 4.33 9.52
CA ALA A 25 -8.89 4.82 9.05
C ALA A 25 -9.60 5.73 10.07
N MET A 26 -9.53 5.43 11.38
CA MET A 26 -10.12 6.28 12.42
C MET A 26 -9.35 7.59 12.57
N TRP A 27 -8.03 7.57 12.47
CA TRP A 27 -7.22 8.78 12.45
C TRP A 27 -7.59 9.67 11.25
N PHE A 28 -7.70 9.10 10.06
CA PHE A 28 -8.13 9.82 8.86
C PHE A 28 -9.54 10.40 9.03
N TYR A 29 -10.47 9.58 9.53
CA TYR A 29 -11.85 10.00 9.81
C TYR A 29 -11.92 11.22 10.72
N HIS A 30 -11.21 11.18 11.86
CA HIS A 30 -11.22 12.28 12.81
C HIS A 30 -10.54 13.54 12.24
N THR A 31 -9.46 13.37 11.49
CA THR A 31 -8.79 14.48 10.79
C THR A 31 -9.72 15.12 9.75
N CYS A 32 -10.43 14.31 8.97
CA CYS A 32 -11.39 14.77 7.99
C CYS A 32 -12.57 15.50 8.63
N ARG A 33 -13.05 15.02 9.79
CA ARG A 33 -14.14 15.68 10.52
C ARG A 33 -13.74 17.00 11.16
N ASP A 34 -12.52 17.09 11.65
CA ASP A 34 -12.02 18.27 12.35
C ASP A 34 -11.54 19.36 11.39
N SER A 35 -10.79 18.96 10.35
CA SER A 35 -10.06 19.87 9.47
C SER A 35 -10.46 19.78 7.98
N GLY A 36 -11.40 18.91 7.63
CA GLY A 36 -11.85 18.70 6.25
C GLY A 36 -10.99 17.72 5.44
N ILE A 37 -11.55 17.24 4.32
CA ILE A 37 -10.94 16.19 3.49
C ILE A 37 -9.61 16.62 2.85
N GLN A 38 -9.48 17.89 2.46
CA GLN A 38 -8.26 18.40 1.84
C GLN A 38 -7.07 18.33 2.81
N GLU A 39 -7.28 18.72 4.06
CA GLU A 39 -6.24 18.64 5.10
C GLU A 39 -5.96 17.19 5.49
N ALA A 40 -7.00 16.34 5.57
CA ALA A 40 -6.83 14.91 5.81
C ALA A 40 -5.98 14.24 4.71
N ASN A 41 -6.24 14.52 3.43
CA ASN A 41 -5.42 14.04 2.32
C ASN A 41 -3.96 14.50 2.44
N ARG A 42 -3.74 15.78 2.74
CA ARG A 42 -2.39 16.35 2.90
C ARG A 42 -1.63 15.66 4.02
N LEU A 43 -2.22 15.59 5.22
CA LEU A 43 -1.61 14.97 6.39
C LEU A 43 -1.38 13.47 6.18
N ASN A 44 -2.33 12.76 5.57
CA ASN A 44 -2.17 11.34 5.24
C ASN A 44 -0.96 11.10 4.33
N ARG A 45 -0.78 11.91 3.29
CA ARG A 45 0.39 11.80 2.40
C ARG A 45 1.70 12.10 3.12
N GLU A 46 1.75 13.12 3.97
CA GLU A 46 2.96 13.41 4.76
C GLU A 46 3.29 12.28 5.76
N ALA A 47 2.27 11.70 6.39
CA ALA A 47 2.41 10.54 7.26
C ALA A 47 2.94 9.32 6.49
N ILE A 48 2.37 9.03 5.30
CA ILE A 48 2.81 7.95 4.41
C ILE A 48 4.27 8.14 3.98
N ARG A 49 4.65 9.35 3.53
CA ARG A 49 6.02 9.64 3.09
C ARG A 49 7.03 9.41 4.23
N SER A 50 6.68 9.85 5.43
CA SER A 50 7.51 9.67 6.63
C SER A 50 7.61 8.19 7.03
N LEU A 51 6.50 7.47 6.93
CA LEU A 51 6.42 6.04 7.28
C LEU A 51 7.20 5.17 6.29
N ALA A 52 7.14 5.47 4.99
CA ALA A 52 7.74 4.67 3.92
C ALA A 52 9.23 4.35 4.18
N ALA A 53 10.03 5.35 4.55
CA ALA A 53 11.44 5.15 4.85
C ALA A 53 11.67 4.18 6.04
N ILE A 54 10.85 4.33 7.09
CA ILE A 54 10.90 3.50 8.30
C ILE A 54 10.50 2.06 7.96
N GLU A 55 9.46 1.88 7.15
CA GLU A 55 8.97 0.57 6.76
C GLU A 55 9.94 -0.16 5.85
N MET A 56 10.50 0.51 4.86
CA MET A 56 11.51 -0.09 4.00
C MET A 56 12.74 -0.52 4.81
N ALA A 57 13.21 0.30 5.76
CA ALA A 57 14.32 -0.07 6.62
C ALA A 57 14.00 -1.32 7.46
N ARG A 58 12.79 -1.41 8.01
CA ARG A 58 12.32 -2.58 8.77
C ARG A 58 12.18 -3.82 7.87
N ALA A 59 11.60 -3.67 6.69
CA ALA A 59 11.41 -4.76 5.74
C ALA A 59 12.75 -5.31 5.26
N ARG A 60 13.70 -4.45 4.87
CA ARG A 60 15.06 -4.85 4.51
C ARG A 60 15.74 -5.65 5.61
N LYS A 61 15.61 -5.20 6.87
CA LYS A 61 16.18 -5.90 8.02
C LYS A 61 15.55 -7.28 8.24
N VAL A 62 14.22 -7.41 8.11
CA VAL A 62 13.53 -8.69 8.29
C VAL A 62 13.83 -9.66 7.15
N LEU A 63 13.90 -9.14 5.92
CA LEU A 63 14.18 -9.91 4.70
C LEU A 63 15.68 -10.15 4.46
N CYS A 64 16.55 -9.63 5.33
CA CYS A 64 18.01 -9.74 5.21
C CYS A 64 18.52 -9.24 3.85
N VAL A 65 17.99 -8.11 3.37
CA VAL A 65 18.37 -7.51 2.08
C VAL A 65 19.79 -6.95 2.19
N GLU A 66 20.68 -7.47 1.35
CA GLU A 66 22.08 -7.06 1.27
C GLU A 66 22.25 -5.80 0.39
N GLU A 67 23.43 -5.18 0.51
CA GLU A 67 23.76 -4.01 -0.31
C GLU A 67 23.79 -4.37 -1.80
N GLY A 68 23.13 -3.55 -2.62
CA GLY A 68 23.09 -3.75 -4.07
C GLY A 68 21.98 -4.67 -4.58
N GLU A 69 21.34 -5.48 -3.74
CA GLU A 69 20.29 -6.42 -4.20
C GLU A 69 19.10 -5.70 -4.84
N LEU A 70 18.74 -4.50 -4.35
CA LEU A 70 17.64 -3.75 -4.95
C LEU A 70 18.05 -3.00 -6.22
N ARG A 71 19.30 -3.09 -6.69
CA ARG A 71 19.77 -2.42 -7.92
C ARG A 71 19.42 -3.19 -9.19
N THR A 72 18.90 -4.41 -9.06
CA THR A 72 18.37 -5.20 -10.17
C THR A 72 16.86 -5.19 -10.16
N TRP A 73 16.25 -5.41 -11.33
CA TRP A 73 14.82 -5.54 -11.47
C TRP A 73 14.28 -6.67 -10.61
N GLU A 74 14.90 -7.84 -10.72
CA GLU A 74 14.48 -9.03 -10.01
C GLU A 74 14.53 -8.83 -8.49
N GLY A 75 15.60 -8.22 -7.99
CA GLY A 75 15.78 -7.98 -6.55
C GLY A 75 14.81 -6.93 -6.01
N LEU A 76 14.62 -5.82 -6.72
CA LEU A 76 13.61 -4.81 -6.35
C LEU A 76 12.20 -5.39 -6.37
N ALA A 77 11.85 -6.09 -7.44
CA ALA A 77 10.53 -6.65 -7.66
C ALA A 77 10.17 -7.69 -6.60
N GLN A 78 11.11 -8.59 -6.27
CA GLN A 78 10.94 -9.57 -5.21
C GLN A 78 10.81 -8.91 -3.84
N PHE A 79 11.68 -7.93 -3.53
CA PHE A 79 11.58 -7.16 -2.29
C PHE A 79 10.23 -6.48 -2.13
N MET A 80 9.71 -5.83 -3.18
CA MET A 80 8.41 -5.17 -3.14
C MET A 80 7.29 -6.17 -2.85
N GLN A 81 7.27 -7.31 -3.53
CA GLN A 81 6.27 -8.36 -3.27
C GLN A 81 6.31 -8.87 -1.82
N ASP A 82 7.50 -9.23 -1.32
CA ASP A 82 7.66 -9.78 0.02
C ASP A 82 7.35 -8.74 1.10
N ALA A 83 7.79 -7.49 0.91
CA ALA A 83 7.51 -6.41 1.84
C ALA A 83 6.01 -6.06 1.87
N LEU A 84 5.32 -6.06 0.73
CA LEU A 84 3.86 -5.90 0.66
C LEU A 84 3.12 -7.07 1.32
N ALA A 85 3.56 -8.30 1.04
CA ALA A 85 3.04 -9.51 1.66
C ALA A 85 3.26 -9.52 3.17
N MET A 86 4.33 -8.94 3.70
CA MET A 86 4.54 -8.79 5.15
C MET A 86 3.65 -7.72 5.77
N THR A 87 3.42 -6.62 5.06
CA THR A 87 2.77 -5.41 5.59
C THR A 87 1.25 -5.53 5.60
N LEU A 88 0.66 -6.12 4.56
CA LEU A 88 -0.79 -6.21 4.42
C LEU A 88 -1.36 -7.43 5.16
N PRO A 89 -2.55 -7.32 5.79
CA PRO A 89 -3.30 -8.49 6.25
C PRO A 89 -3.45 -9.51 5.12
N SER A 90 -3.38 -10.80 5.44
CA SER A 90 -3.53 -11.86 4.44
C SER A 90 -4.88 -11.76 3.72
N SER A 91 -5.97 -11.40 4.41
CA SER A 91 -7.28 -11.24 3.77
C SER A 91 -7.40 -10.01 2.85
N ILE A 92 -6.48 -9.05 2.97
CA ILE A 92 -6.42 -7.87 2.09
C ILE A 92 -5.45 -8.14 0.95
N TYR A 93 -4.30 -8.72 1.25
CA TYR A 93 -3.31 -9.09 0.25
C TYR A 93 -3.89 -10.05 -0.80
N SER A 94 -4.80 -10.95 -0.42
CA SER A 94 -5.50 -11.83 -1.37
C SER A 94 -6.47 -11.11 -2.33
N ARG A 95 -6.68 -9.80 -2.18
CA ARG A 95 -7.57 -8.98 -3.02
C ARG A 95 -6.81 -8.09 -4.00
N VAL A 96 -5.49 -8.12 -3.96
CA VAL A 96 -4.62 -7.37 -4.86
C VAL A 96 -3.60 -8.32 -5.46
N SER A 97 -3.38 -8.22 -6.77
CA SER A 97 -2.31 -8.92 -7.45
C SER A 97 -1.15 -7.97 -7.70
N PHE A 98 0.06 -8.51 -7.62
CA PHE A 98 1.29 -7.84 -8.02
C PHE A 98 2.01 -8.79 -8.97
N THR A 99 2.00 -8.46 -10.26
CA THR A 99 2.57 -9.29 -11.33
C THR A 99 3.85 -8.66 -11.83
N LEU A 100 4.93 -9.44 -11.86
CA LEU A 100 6.19 -9.02 -12.47
C LEU A 100 6.15 -9.30 -13.96
N VAL A 101 6.24 -8.24 -14.75
CA VAL A 101 6.33 -8.31 -16.20
C VAL A 101 7.74 -7.85 -16.58
N PRO A 102 8.63 -8.79 -16.96
CA PRO A 102 9.95 -8.44 -17.45
C PRO A 102 9.87 -7.50 -18.67
N PRO A 103 10.84 -6.59 -18.84
CA PRO A 103 12.07 -6.50 -18.08
C PRO A 103 11.99 -5.61 -16.83
N ASN A 104 10.91 -4.87 -16.61
CA ASN A 104 10.94 -3.77 -15.63
C ASN A 104 9.55 -3.25 -15.18
N VAL A 105 8.48 -4.03 -15.34
CA VAL A 105 7.12 -3.59 -15.01
C VAL A 105 6.56 -4.37 -13.83
N LEU A 106 6.15 -3.65 -12.78
CA LEU A 106 5.35 -4.16 -11.68
C LEU A 106 3.89 -3.77 -11.92
N HIS A 107 3.12 -4.70 -12.48
CA HIS A 107 1.69 -4.54 -12.67
C HIS A 107 0.97 -4.79 -11.34
N TRP A 108 0.03 -3.92 -10.99
CA TRP A 108 -0.83 -4.09 -9.83
C TRP A 108 -2.30 -4.02 -10.26
N GLU A 109 -3.13 -4.83 -9.60
CA GLU A 109 -4.57 -4.87 -9.86
C GLU A 109 -5.31 -5.26 -8.59
N TRP A 110 -6.30 -4.45 -8.21
CA TRP A 110 -7.26 -4.82 -7.16
C TRP A 110 -8.43 -5.55 -7.79
N ALA A 111 -8.92 -6.59 -7.10
CA ALA A 111 -10.23 -7.15 -7.40
C ALA A 111 -11.32 -6.06 -7.34
N ASP A 112 -12.25 -6.10 -8.29
CA ASP A 112 -13.26 -5.06 -8.47
C ASP A 112 -14.04 -4.80 -7.18
N GLY A 113 -14.01 -3.54 -6.73
CA GLY A 113 -14.65 -3.12 -5.48
C GLY A 113 -13.99 -3.62 -4.19
N GLU A 114 -12.92 -4.41 -4.21
CA GLU A 114 -12.35 -5.04 -3.00
C GLU A 114 -11.25 -4.20 -2.33
N CYS A 115 -10.90 -3.04 -2.88
CA CYS A 115 -9.94 -2.13 -2.26
C CYS A 115 -10.52 -1.54 -0.95
N PHE A 116 -9.88 -1.84 0.17
CA PHE A 116 -10.33 -1.42 1.50
C PHE A 116 -10.44 0.10 1.65
N ALA A 117 -9.52 0.86 1.03
CA ALA A 117 -9.56 2.31 1.07
C ALA A 117 -10.71 2.88 0.24
N TYR A 118 -11.00 2.29 -0.94
CA TYR A 118 -12.17 2.66 -1.72
C TYR A 118 -13.47 2.48 -0.90
N GLN A 119 -13.64 1.30 -0.29
CA GLN A 119 -14.83 1.01 0.51
C GLN A 119 -14.94 1.94 1.73
N GLY A 120 -13.84 2.16 2.45
CA GLY A 120 -13.81 3.05 3.60
C GLY A 120 -14.14 4.50 3.24
N MET A 121 -13.53 5.04 2.19
CA MET A 121 -13.75 6.43 1.77
C MET A 121 -15.14 6.64 1.15
N LYS A 122 -15.67 5.64 0.46
CA LYS A 122 -17.07 5.62 -0.03
C LYS A 122 -18.06 5.62 1.14
N GLN A 123 -17.83 4.79 2.15
CA GLN A 123 -18.67 4.75 3.35
C GLN A 123 -18.61 6.06 4.13
N LEU A 124 -17.44 6.71 4.17
CA LEU A 124 -17.27 8.02 4.80
C LEU A 124 -17.93 9.17 4.00
N GLY A 125 -18.30 8.94 2.75
CA GLY A 125 -18.94 9.94 1.90
C GLY A 125 -17.98 11.01 1.36
N VAL A 126 -16.68 10.71 1.30
CA VAL A 126 -15.62 11.64 0.86
C VAL A 126 -14.84 11.13 -0.36
N ILE A 127 -15.35 10.10 -1.03
CA ILE A 127 -14.65 9.40 -2.10
C ILE A 127 -14.32 10.28 -3.32
N ASP A 128 -15.16 11.28 -3.62
CA ASP A 128 -14.96 12.18 -4.76
C ASP A 128 -13.73 13.08 -4.61
N GLU A 129 -13.34 13.39 -3.36
CA GLU A 129 -12.20 14.25 -3.04
C GLU A 129 -11.00 13.46 -2.49
N TYR A 130 -11.14 12.14 -2.31
CA TYR A 130 -10.10 11.31 -1.73
C TYR A 130 -8.91 11.12 -2.68
N VAL A 131 -7.70 11.37 -2.16
CA VAL A 131 -6.43 11.09 -2.85
C VAL A 131 -5.86 9.77 -2.34
N CYS A 132 -5.55 8.85 -3.25
CA CYS A 132 -5.22 7.47 -2.92
C CYS A 132 -3.94 7.34 -2.08
N GLY A 133 -4.09 7.09 -0.77
CA GLY A 133 -2.95 6.83 0.12
C GLY A 133 -2.32 5.44 -0.09
N VAL A 134 -3.09 4.46 -0.55
CA VAL A 134 -2.61 3.07 -0.73
C VAL A 134 -1.52 3.01 -1.78
N MET A 135 -1.79 3.54 -2.97
CA MET A 135 -0.81 3.52 -4.06
C MET A 135 0.29 4.55 -3.86
N PHE A 136 -0.02 5.70 -3.26
CA PHE A 136 0.99 6.69 -2.89
C PHE A 136 2.04 6.13 -1.92
N ARG A 137 1.68 5.16 -1.07
CA ARG A 137 2.65 4.47 -0.22
C ARG A 137 3.63 3.59 -1.01
N ILE A 138 3.14 2.93 -2.07
CA ILE A 138 3.99 2.13 -2.98
C ILE A 138 4.92 3.05 -3.76
N GLU A 139 4.42 4.20 -4.24
CA GLU A 139 5.24 5.27 -4.83
C GLU A 139 6.35 5.70 -3.87
N CYS A 140 6.02 6.02 -2.62
CA CYS A 140 7.02 6.41 -1.63
C CYS A 140 8.06 5.31 -1.34
N TRP A 141 7.71 4.03 -1.45
CA TRP A 141 8.69 2.94 -1.34
C TRP A 141 9.66 2.94 -2.54
N LEU A 142 9.16 3.13 -3.75
CA LEU A 142 10.01 3.26 -4.95
C LEU A 142 10.89 4.51 -4.87
N GLU A 143 10.35 5.66 -4.46
CA GLU A 143 11.13 6.88 -4.21
C GLU A 143 12.27 6.63 -3.21
N ASN A 144 12.00 5.97 -2.08
CA ASN A 144 13.00 5.67 -1.06
C ASN A 144 14.02 4.60 -1.48
N SER A 145 13.73 3.81 -2.51
CA SER A 145 14.71 2.90 -3.11
C SER A 145 15.81 3.64 -3.90
N GLY A 146 15.54 4.89 -4.29
CA GLY A 146 16.40 5.71 -5.14
C GLY A 146 16.38 5.28 -6.61
N ILE A 147 15.40 4.49 -7.02
CA ILE A 147 15.26 3.96 -8.38
C ILE A 147 14.25 4.80 -9.14
N PRO A 148 14.62 5.41 -10.27
CA PRO A 148 13.67 6.15 -11.08
C PRO A 148 12.59 5.22 -11.63
N TYR A 149 11.35 5.70 -11.69
CA TYR A 149 10.22 4.94 -12.21
C TYR A 149 9.23 5.85 -12.93
N THR A 150 8.39 5.27 -13.78
CA THR A 150 7.16 5.88 -14.28
C THR A 150 5.94 5.10 -13.79
N LEU A 151 4.79 5.77 -13.74
CA LEU A 151 3.53 5.20 -13.25
C LEU A 151 2.41 5.55 -14.23
N GLU A 152 1.69 4.52 -14.71
CA GLU A 152 0.51 4.66 -15.56
C GLU A 152 -0.63 3.78 -14.99
N PRO A 153 -1.84 4.32 -14.76
CA PRO A 153 -2.20 5.73 -14.89
C PRO A 153 -1.67 6.57 -13.73
N ARG A 154 -1.54 7.89 -13.97
CA ARG A 154 -1.28 8.84 -12.88
C ARG A 154 -2.39 8.79 -11.83
N ILE A 155 -1.99 8.72 -10.57
CA ILE A 155 -2.90 8.52 -9.44
C ILE A 155 -3.21 9.87 -8.78
N GLU A 156 -4.24 10.53 -9.29
CA GLU A 156 -4.70 11.83 -8.76
C GLU A 156 -5.87 11.69 -7.77
N GLY A 157 -6.45 10.49 -7.67
CA GLY A 157 -7.61 10.19 -6.84
C GLY A 157 -7.85 8.69 -6.78
N CYS A 158 -9.05 8.27 -6.34
CA CYS A 158 -9.40 6.86 -6.35
C CYS A 158 -9.70 6.35 -7.79
N ILE A 159 -8.82 5.52 -8.35
CA ILE A 159 -9.05 4.91 -9.67
C ILE A 159 -10.30 4.03 -9.65
N MET A 160 -10.45 3.15 -8.66
CA MET A 160 -11.63 2.29 -8.48
C MET A 160 -12.95 3.07 -8.57
N HIS A 161 -13.01 4.26 -7.96
CA HIS A 161 -14.20 5.11 -8.00
C HIS A 161 -14.48 5.68 -9.39
N ARG A 162 -13.43 6.10 -10.10
CA ARG A 162 -13.54 6.75 -11.41
C ARG A 162 -13.86 5.76 -12.54
N THR A 163 -13.30 4.55 -12.49
CA THR A 163 -13.32 3.60 -13.61
C THR A 163 -14.06 2.30 -13.29
N GLY A 164 -14.37 2.03 -12.02
CA GLY A 164 -14.89 0.74 -11.57
C GLY A 164 -13.84 -0.37 -11.44
N HIS A 165 -12.59 -0.09 -11.86
CA HIS A 165 -11.50 -1.07 -11.90
C HIS A 165 -10.16 -0.40 -11.59
N CYS A 166 -9.44 -0.90 -10.58
CA CYS A 166 -8.24 -0.26 -10.05
C CYS A 166 -7.01 -1.09 -10.40
N ALA A 167 -6.30 -0.68 -11.45
CA ALA A 167 -5.07 -1.31 -11.90
C ALA A 167 -4.09 -0.28 -12.49
N GLY A 168 -2.83 -0.67 -12.64
CA GLY A 168 -1.79 0.13 -13.28
C GLY A 168 -0.41 -0.52 -13.25
N ASP A 169 0.56 0.19 -13.80
CA ASP A 169 1.93 -0.27 -14.00
C ASP A 169 2.92 0.70 -13.38
N PHE A 170 3.83 0.18 -12.57
CA PHE A 170 5.08 0.84 -12.26
C PHE A 170 6.17 0.33 -13.19
N THR A 171 6.74 1.20 -14.01
CA THR A 171 7.87 0.86 -14.89
C THR A 171 9.14 1.43 -14.31
N VAL A 172 10.03 0.58 -13.81
CA VAL A 172 11.31 1.02 -13.22
C VAL A 172 12.37 1.23 -14.31
N LEU A 173 13.26 2.19 -14.09
CA LEU A 173 14.24 2.64 -15.07
C LEU A 173 15.65 2.26 -14.60
N ILE A 174 15.94 0.97 -14.60
CA ILE A 174 17.21 0.33 -14.19
C ILE A 174 17.75 -0.58 -15.27
#